data_AF-A0A178MPD8-F1
#
_entry.id   AF-A0A178MPD8-F1
#
_cell.length_a   1.000
_cell.length_b   1.000
_cell.length_c   1.000
_cell.angle_alpha   90.00
_cell.angle_beta   90.00
_cell.angle_gamma   90.00
#
_symmetry.space_group_name_H-M   'P 1'
#
loop_
_entity.id
_entity.type
_entity.pdbx_description
1 polymer ?
#
loop_
_entity_poly.entity_id
_entity_poly.type
_entity_poly.pdbx_seq_one_letter_code
_entity_poly.pdbx_strand_id
1 'polypeptide(L)'
;MTGKESWRPDIFAARRAALEVRGRVMRTVRAHFEAAGFTEVETPCLQVSPGLEPHLKAFATRLESPWGEPAATMYLHTSPEFAMKKLLVAGMERIFQVARVFRNGERSATHSPEFTMLEWYRARGTIADMIDDTTALVRDCAAAAGTRRLVRGQRWCDPFQPWRLQSLAEAFDHYCGIDLLATTPDPWAPNTAALKAEAARIGVSVSETDRWDDVFFKILLDRIEPHLGDGVPTILHSYPVSLAALARPSPADPRVAERFEAYACGVELCNAFGELTDAAEQRRRFQADMDLKEALYGERYPIDEDFLAALEAGMPPSAGNALGIDRLIQLIAGVEQLEGVLWLPVA
;
A
#
# COMPACT_ATOMS: atom_id res chain seq x y z
N MET A 1 15.21 13.25 -17.34
CA MET A 1 16.10 12.25 -17.97
C MET A 1 16.08 11.02 -17.10
N THR A 2 15.23 10.07 -17.47
CA THR A 2 14.77 8.93 -16.68
C THR A 2 15.74 7.75 -16.81
N GLY A 3 16.33 7.26 -15.71
CA GLY A 3 17.11 6.00 -15.60
C GLY A 3 18.43 5.87 -16.37
N LYS A 4 18.44 6.30 -17.65
CA LYS A 4 19.57 6.25 -18.57
C LYS A 4 20.77 7.00 -18.00
N GLU A 5 21.92 6.33 -18.09
CA GLU A 5 23.22 6.85 -17.66
C GLU A 5 23.35 7.16 -16.16
N SER A 6 22.45 6.67 -15.30
CA SER A 6 22.57 6.81 -13.84
C SER A 6 23.91 6.32 -13.27
N TRP A 7 24.60 5.44 -13.99
CA TRP A 7 25.93 4.90 -13.70
C TRP A 7 27.09 5.86 -14.01
N ARG A 8 26.87 6.95 -14.76
CA ARG A 8 27.92 7.91 -15.08
C ARG A 8 28.48 8.54 -13.80
N PRO A 9 29.82 8.66 -13.64
CA PRO A 9 30.41 9.13 -12.39
C PRO A 9 29.90 10.48 -11.88
N ASP A 10 29.64 11.45 -12.77
CA ASP A 10 29.10 12.77 -12.45
C ASP A 10 27.66 12.70 -11.93
N ILE A 11 26.81 11.89 -12.57
CA ILE A 11 25.41 11.67 -12.17
C ILE A 11 25.33 10.89 -10.87
N PHE A 12 26.14 9.84 -10.74
CA PHE A 12 26.23 9.03 -9.52
C PHE A 12 26.71 9.85 -8.33
N ALA A 13 27.77 10.66 -8.51
CA ALA A 13 28.32 11.50 -7.45
C ALA A 13 27.27 12.47 -6.88
N ALA A 14 26.43 13.06 -7.73
CA ALA A 14 25.36 13.96 -7.31
C ALA A 14 24.28 13.28 -6.44
N ARG A 15 24.11 11.96 -6.55
CA ARG A 15 23.06 11.20 -5.86
C ARG A 15 23.59 10.36 -4.69
N ARG A 16 24.92 10.23 -4.58
CA ARG A 16 25.59 9.36 -3.61
C ARG A 16 25.11 9.57 -2.18
N ALA A 17 24.94 10.82 -1.73
CA ALA A 17 24.48 11.11 -0.37
C ALA A 17 23.08 10.53 -0.08
N ALA A 18 22.16 10.63 -1.04
CA ALA A 18 20.82 10.06 -0.94
C ALA A 18 20.84 8.52 -1.00
N LEU A 19 21.73 7.94 -1.81
CA LEU A 19 21.93 6.48 -1.87
C LEU A 19 22.55 5.94 -0.56
N GLU A 20 23.39 6.70 0.12
CA GLU A 20 23.91 6.34 1.44
C GLU A 20 22.83 6.40 2.53
N VAL A 21 21.84 7.30 2.42
CA VAL A 21 20.63 7.29 3.27
C VAL A 21 19.89 5.96 3.10
N ARG A 22 19.68 5.48 1.87
CA ARG A 22 19.08 4.16 1.62
C ARG A 22 19.80 3.08 2.43
N GLY A 23 21.13 3.02 2.37
CA GLY A 23 21.90 2.03 3.11
C GLY A 23 21.65 2.08 4.63
N ARG A 24 21.54 3.28 5.21
CA ARG A 24 21.22 3.47 6.64
C ARG A 24 19.80 3.03 6.98
N VAL A 25 18.82 3.44 6.19
CA VAL A 25 17.41 3.07 6.37
C VAL A 25 17.23 1.55 6.30
N MET A 26 17.81 0.89 5.29
CA MET A 26 17.68 -0.58 5.13
C MET A 26 18.25 -1.38 6.30
N ARG A 27 19.35 -0.90 6.92
CA ARG A 27 19.89 -1.51 8.15
C ARG A 27 18.99 -1.24 9.35
N THR A 28 18.45 -0.04 9.45
CA THR A 28 17.59 0.39 10.55
C THR A 28 16.27 -0.38 10.55
N VAL A 29 15.66 -0.57 9.38
CA VAL A 29 14.44 -1.38 9.23
C VAL A 29 14.63 -2.77 9.81
N ARG A 30 15.68 -3.49 9.40
CA ARG A 30 15.95 -4.85 9.93
C ARG A 30 16.19 -4.84 11.42
N ALA A 31 17.06 -3.95 11.91
CA ALA A 31 17.36 -3.84 13.33
C ALA A 31 16.12 -3.50 14.17
N HIS A 32 15.22 -2.66 13.66
CA HIS A 32 13.96 -2.29 14.32
C HIS A 32 13.07 -3.51 14.51
N PHE A 33 12.82 -4.28 13.45
CA PHE A 33 11.97 -5.47 13.51
C PHE A 33 12.61 -6.61 14.32
N GLU A 34 13.92 -6.84 14.18
CA GLU A 34 14.66 -7.79 15.00
C GLU A 34 14.56 -7.45 16.50
N ALA A 35 14.73 -6.19 16.87
CA ALA A 35 14.59 -5.72 18.24
C ALA A 35 13.15 -5.87 18.78
N ALA A 36 12.15 -5.77 17.90
CA ALA A 36 10.74 -5.99 18.21
C ALA A 36 10.33 -7.49 18.20
N GLY A 37 11.28 -8.40 17.95
CA GLY A 37 11.08 -9.84 17.97
C GLY A 37 10.36 -10.41 16.74
N PHE A 38 10.46 -9.74 15.60
CA PHE A 38 9.98 -10.28 14.33
C PHE A 38 11.06 -11.13 13.65
N THR A 39 10.61 -12.11 12.88
CA THR A 39 11.45 -12.94 12.01
C THR A 39 11.45 -12.35 10.59
N GLU A 40 12.62 -12.08 10.01
CA GLU A 40 12.73 -11.79 8.58
C GLU A 40 12.45 -13.08 7.80
N VAL A 41 11.49 -13.05 6.89
CA VAL A 41 11.13 -14.17 6.02
C VAL A 41 11.37 -13.82 4.56
N GLU A 42 11.50 -14.84 3.71
CA GLU A 42 11.57 -14.68 2.26
C GLU A 42 10.47 -15.52 1.61
N THR A 43 9.69 -14.89 0.73
CA THR A 43 8.63 -15.53 -0.05
C THR A 43 8.91 -15.39 -1.55
N PRO A 44 8.41 -16.31 -2.40
CA PRO A 44 8.70 -16.28 -3.83
C PRO A 44 8.17 -15.01 -4.51
N CYS A 45 8.97 -14.41 -5.38
CA CYS A 45 8.51 -13.30 -6.24
C CYS A 45 7.69 -13.79 -7.44
N LEU A 46 7.92 -15.04 -7.88
CA LEU A 46 7.24 -15.66 -9.01
C LEU A 46 6.01 -16.42 -8.50
N GLN A 47 4.82 -15.98 -8.88
CA GLN A 47 3.54 -16.44 -8.34
C GLN A 47 2.55 -16.84 -9.44
N VAL A 48 1.61 -17.71 -9.10
CA VAL A 48 0.46 -18.02 -9.98
C VAL A 48 -0.48 -16.82 -10.05
N SER A 49 -0.73 -16.18 -8.90
CA SER A 49 -1.50 -14.95 -8.79
C SER A 49 -0.59 -13.80 -8.34
N PRO A 50 -0.53 -12.66 -9.04
CA PRO A 50 0.35 -11.55 -8.65
C PRO A 50 -0.18 -10.70 -7.49
N GLY A 51 -1.34 -11.03 -6.93
CA GLY A 51 -2.22 -10.10 -6.23
C GLY A 51 -3.44 -9.77 -7.09
N LEU A 52 -4.49 -9.24 -6.47
CA LEU A 52 -5.81 -9.12 -7.11
C LEU A 52 -6.42 -7.71 -7.00
N GLU A 53 -5.60 -6.70 -6.79
CA GLU A 53 -6.06 -5.30 -6.87
C GLU A 53 -6.44 -4.97 -8.34
N PRO A 54 -7.66 -4.47 -8.61
CA PRO A 54 -8.18 -4.31 -9.98
C PRO A 54 -7.36 -3.41 -10.91
N HIS A 55 -6.80 -2.32 -10.38
CA HIS A 55 -6.11 -1.28 -11.14
C HIS A 55 -4.62 -1.55 -11.32
N LEU A 56 -4.02 -2.44 -10.52
CA LEU A 56 -2.65 -2.89 -10.69
C LEU A 56 -2.53 -3.85 -11.89
N LYS A 57 -1.43 -3.66 -12.63
CA LYS A 57 -1.01 -4.55 -13.71
C LYS A 57 0.28 -5.25 -13.30
N ALA A 58 0.34 -6.55 -13.46
CA ALA A 58 1.50 -7.36 -13.15
C ALA A 58 2.36 -7.61 -14.40
N PHE A 59 3.63 -7.93 -14.19
CA PHE A 59 4.45 -8.55 -15.24
C PHE A 59 4.13 -10.03 -15.32
N ALA A 60 3.84 -10.53 -16.53
CA ALA A 60 3.66 -11.95 -16.79
C ALA A 60 4.95 -12.56 -17.37
N THR A 61 5.21 -13.82 -17.07
CA THR A 61 6.31 -14.62 -17.62
C THR A 61 5.88 -16.08 -17.76
N ARG A 62 6.76 -16.93 -18.24
CA ARG A 62 6.51 -18.37 -18.44
C ARG A 62 7.55 -19.19 -17.70
N LEU A 63 7.10 -20.17 -16.92
CA LEU A 63 7.95 -21.14 -16.24
C LEU A 63 8.01 -22.42 -17.08
N GLU A 64 9.17 -22.73 -17.63
CA GLU A 64 9.40 -23.96 -18.41
C GLU A 64 9.54 -25.17 -17.48
N SER A 65 8.91 -26.29 -17.84
CA SER A 65 9.06 -27.55 -17.12
C SER A 65 10.28 -28.31 -17.63
N PRO A 66 11.15 -28.84 -16.74
CA PRO A 66 12.27 -29.68 -17.15
C PRO A 66 11.84 -31.08 -17.62
N TRP A 67 10.57 -31.45 -17.44
CA TRP A 67 10.04 -32.79 -17.74
C TRP A 67 9.18 -32.85 -19.01
N GLY A 68 9.23 -31.80 -19.85
CA GLY A 68 8.51 -31.74 -21.12
C GLY A 68 7.02 -31.36 -21.00
N GLU A 69 6.57 -30.94 -19.82
CA GLU A 69 5.22 -30.40 -19.64
C GLU A 69 5.11 -28.99 -20.26
N PRO A 70 3.89 -28.54 -20.63
CA PRO A 70 3.70 -27.19 -21.12
C PRO A 70 4.16 -26.13 -20.11
N ALA A 71 4.85 -25.09 -20.60
CA ALA A 71 5.26 -23.99 -19.74
C ALA A 71 4.05 -23.29 -19.11
N ALA A 72 4.08 -23.11 -17.79
CA ALA A 72 3.03 -22.46 -17.03
C ALA A 72 3.16 -20.93 -17.10
N THR A 73 2.04 -20.23 -17.23
CA THR A 73 2.01 -18.77 -17.06
C THR A 73 2.20 -18.44 -15.59
N MET A 74 3.15 -17.56 -15.31
CA MET A 74 3.46 -17.06 -13.97
C MET A 74 3.49 -15.53 -14.00
N TYR A 75 3.44 -14.92 -12.84
CA TYR A 75 3.50 -13.48 -12.68
C TYR A 75 4.54 -13.10 -11.64
N LEU A 76 5.13 -11.92 -11.81
CA LEU A 76 5.87 -11.28 -10.72
C LEU A 76 4.86 -10.64 -9.75
N HIS A 77 5.04 -10.90 -8.47
CA HIS A 77 4.12 -10.41 -7.44
C HIS A 77 4.11 -8.87 -7.34
N THR A 78 2.93 -8.31 -7.12
CA THR A 78 2.75 -6.88 -6.84
C THR A 78 2.94 -6.56 -5.35
N SER A 79 2.91 -7.61 -4.51
CA SER A 79 3.13 -7.64 -3.07
C SER A 79 3.35 -9.10 -2.61
N PRO A 80 4.17 -9.37 -1.58
CA PRO A 80 4.33 -10.70 -0.97
C PRO A 80 3.15 -11.14 -0.07
N GLU A 81 2.11 -10.33 0.07
CA GLU A 81 1.05 -10.44 1.08
C GLU A 81 0.40 -11.82 1.19
N PHE A 82 -0.02 -12.43 0.07
CA PHE A 82 -0.67 -13.75 0.10
C PHE A 82 0.26 -14.83 0.63
N ALA A 83 1.52 -14.83 0.18
CA ALA A 83 2.51 -15.81 0.63
C ALA A 83 2.88 -15.61 2.10
N MET A 84 2.99 -14.36 2.57
CA MET A 84 3.25 -14.06 3.98
C MET A 84 2.08 -14.46 4.88
N LYS A 85 0.83 -14.26 4.44
CA LYS A 85 -0.36 -14.71 5.18
C LYS A 85 -0.43 -16.23 5.31
N LYS A 86 0.01 -17.00 4.30
CA LYS A 86 0.17 -18.46 4.42
C LYS A 86 1.15 -18.84 5.55
N LEU A 87 2.20 -18.05 5.79
CA LEU A 87 3.11 -18.29 6.91
C LEU A 87 2.46 -18.03 8.28
N LEU A 88 1.52 -17.08 8.36
CA LEU A 88 0.72 -16.88 9.58
C LEU A 88 -0.15 -18.11 9.88
N VAL A 89 -0.75 -18.71 8.85
CA VAL A 89 -1.49 -19.97 8.97
C VAL A 89 -0.57 -21.12 9.40
N ALA A 90 0.66 -21.15 8.87
CA ALA A 90 1.68 -22.13 9.27
C ALA A 90 2.18 -21.97 10.73
N GLY A 91 1.75 -20.93 11.44
CA GLY A 91 2.05 -20.71 12.86
C GLY A 91 3.08 -19.62 13.14
N MET A 92 3.51 -18.86 12.14
CA MET A 92 4.39 -17.71 12.37
C MET A 92 3.60 -16.54 12.97
N GLU A 93 4.10 -15.93 14.04
CA GLU A 93 3.35 -14.90 14.77
C GLU A 93 3.78 -13.46 14.47
N ARG A 94 5.06 -13.24 14.20
CA ARG A 94 5.62 -11.91 13.92
C ARG A 94 6.65 -12.03 12.82
N ILE A 95 6.26 -11.62 11.62
CA ILE A 95 7.10 -11.73 10.43
C ILE A 95 7.22 -10.41 9.71
N PHE A 96 8.36 -10.18 9.09
CA PHE A 96 8.53 -9.08 8.15
C PHE A 96 9.34 -9.54 6.94
N GLN A 97 9.17 -8.86 5.82
CA GLN A 97 9.94 -9.10 4.61
C GLN A 97 10.23 -7.77 3.93
N VAL A 98 11.49 -7.57 3.57
CA VAL A 98 11.90 -6.53 2.63
C VAL A 98 11.91 -7.14 1.24
N ALA A 99 10.83 -6.95 0.49
CA ALA A 99 10.63 -7.56 -0.82
C ALA A 99 10.91 -6.58 -1.97
N ARG A 100 11.40 -7.14 -3.07
CA ARG A 100 11.29 -6.50 -4.38
C ARG A 100 9.91 -6.81 -4.95
N VAL A 101 9.16 -5.78 -5.35
CA VAL A 101 7.82 -5.93 -5.94
C VAL A 101 7.76 -5.25 -7.30
N PHE A 102 6.83 -5.70 -8.15
CA PHE A 102 6.80 -5.34 -9.56
C PHE A 102 5.39 -4.92 -9.99
N ARG A 103 5.27 -3.75 -10.61
CA ARG A 103 4.01 -3.20 -11.11
C ARG A 103 4.19 -2.63 -12.51
N ASN A 104 3.53 -3.23 -13.48
CA ASN A 104 3.71 -2.97 -14.90
C ASN A 104 2.96 -1.70 -15.33
N GLY A 105 3.71 -0.65 -15.65
CA GLY A 105 3.17 0.64 -16.11
C GLY A 105 3.24 1.76 -15.07
N GLU A 106 3.65 1.46 -13.83
CA GLU A 106 3.89 2.48 -12.83
C GLU A 106 5.22 3.21 -13.07
N ARG A 107 5.17 4.48 -13.44
CA ARG A 107 6.36 5.35 -13.50
C ARG A 107 6.00 6.81 -13.28
N SER A 108 6.53 7.41 -12.23
CA SER A 108 6.34 8.83 -11.91
C SER A 108 7.40 9.30 -10.91
N ALA A 109 7.31 10.55 -10.44
CA ALA A 109 8.19 11.09 -9.41
C ALA A 109 8.18 10.27 -8.09
N THR A 110 7.16 9.44 -7.86
CA THR A 110 6.99 8.62 -6.64
C THR A 110 6.76 7.14 -6.94
N HIS A 111 6.93 6.71 -8.19
CA HIS A 111 6.64 5.34 -8.63
C HIS A 111 7.72 4.81 -9.59
N SER A 112 8.07 3.54 -9.42
CA SER A 112 8.98 2.79 -10.29
C SER A 112 8.35 1.44 -10.61
N PRO A 113 8.54 0.87 -11.81
CA PRO A 113 7.94 -0.42 -12.14
C PRO A 113 8.51 -1.58 -11.32
N GLU A 114 9.67 -1.37 -10.71
CA GLU A 114 10.31 -2.28 -9.76
C GLU A 114 10.75 -1.45 -8.54
N PHE A 115 10.26 -1.80 -7.34
CA PHE A 115 10.54 -1.02 -6.12
C PHE A 115 10.60 -1.91 -4.86
N THR A 116 11.18 -1.37 -3.79
CA THR A 116 11.30 -2.07 -2.51
C THR A 116 10.11 -1.76 -1.61
N MET A 117 9.45 -2.83 -1.17
CA MET A 117 8.36 -2.81 -0.21
C MET A 117 8.80 -3.52 1.06
N LEU A 118 8.43 -2.96 2.20
CA LEU A 118 8.47 -3.65 3.48
C LEU A 118 7.05 -4.11 3.79
N GLU A 119 6.87 -5.40 4.05
CA GLU A 119 5.64 -5.89 4.66
C GLU A 119 5.93 -6.53 6.00
N TRP A 120 5.01 -6.38 6.95
CA TRP A 120 5.08 -7.07 8.23
C TRP A 120 3.69 -7.41 8.75
N TYR A 121 3.64 -8.47 9.54
CA TYR A 121 2.40 -9.01 10.09
C TYR A 121 2.59 -9.41 11.55
N ARG A 122 1.54 -9.17 12.34
CA ARG A 122 1.37 -9.66 13.71
C ARG A 122 0.13 -10.55 13.78
N ALA A 123 0.33 -11.82 14.08
CA ALA A 123 -0.74 -12.65 14.60
C ALA A 123 -1.26 -12.03 15.90
N ARG A 124 -2.58 -11.95 16.00
CA ARG A 124 -3.35 -11.31 17.08
C ARG A 124 -3.06 -9.82 17.24
N GLY A 125 -2.52 -9.18 16.20
CA GLY A 125 -2.30 -7.74 16.15
C GLY A 125 -3.57 -6.96 15.82
N THR A 126 -3.51 -5.66 16.11
CA THR A 126 -4.56 -4.67 15.87
C THR A 126 -4.07 -3.56 14.94
N ILE A 127 -5.00 -2.76 14.41
CA ILE A 127 -4.64 -1.54 13.67
C ILE A 127 -3.85 -0.56 14.52
N ALA A 128 -4.11 -0.48 15.84
CA ALA A 128 -3.33 0.38 16.73
C ALA A 128 -1.85 -0.06 16.78
N ASP A 129 -1.59 -1.37 16.85
CA ASP A 129 -0.22 -1.90 16.78
C ASP A 129 0.46 -1.50 15.46
N MET A 130 -0.27 -1.54 14.35
CA MET A 130 0.27 -1.16 13.03
C MET A 130 0.57 0.35 12.94
N ILE A 131 -0.23 1.21 13.58
CA ILE A 131 0.04 2.65 13.68
C ILE A 131 1.29 2.92 14.52
N ASP A 132 1.41 2.24 15.66
CA ASP A 132 2.56 2.37 16.56
C ASP A 132 3.85 1.89 15.89
N ASP A 133 3.81 0.71 15.24
CA ASP A 133 4.93 0.17 14.45
C ASP A 133 5.36 1.14 13.35
N THR A 134 4.41 1.65 12.57
CA THR A 134 4.68 2.61 11.49
C THR A 134 5.35 3.88 12.03
N THR A 135 4.79 4.44 13.10
CA THR A 135 5.27 5.68 13.71
C THR A 135 6.69 5.51 14.26
N ALA A 136 6.95 4.41 14.97
CA ALA A 136 8.25 4.12 15.54
C ALA A 136 9.29 3.86 14.44
N LEU A 137 8.97 3.03 13.45
CA LEU A 137 9.85 2.72 12.33
C LEU A 137 10.28 3.97 11.55
N VAL A 138 9.33 4.85 11.22
CA VAL A 138 9.62 6.08 10.47
C VAL A 138 10.51 7.02 11.30
N ARG A 139 10.28 7.14 12.61
CA ARG A 139 11.14 7.91 13.52
C ARG A 139 12.55 7.35 13.59
N ASP A 140 12.70 6.05 13.73
CA ASP A 140 14.01 5.38 13.79
C ASP A 140 14.78 5.57 12.48
N CYS A 141 14.12 5.42 11.34
CA CYS A 141 14.73 5.65 10.02
C CYS A 141 15.17 7.11 9.84
N ALA A 142 14.33 8.08 10.25
CA ALA A 142 14.68 9.50 10.19
C ALA A 142 15.87 9.83 11.12
N ALA A 143 15.87 9.30 12.35
CA ALA A 143 16.95 9.49 13.32
C ALA A 143 18.27 8.88 12.83
N ALA A 144 18.23 7.66 12.29
CA ALA A 144 19.40 6.98 11.73
C ALA A 144 19.97 7.71 10.51
N ALA A 145 19.13 8.44 9.76
CA ALA A 145 19.57 9.27 8.66
C ALA A 145 20.08 10.66 9.10
N GLY A 146 19.91 11.03 10.38
CA GLY A 146 20.34 12.32 10.94
C GLY A 146 19.40 13.47 10.58
N THR A 147 18.16 13.21 10.18
CA THR A 147 17.18 14.25 9.86
C THR A 147 16.12 14.39 10.94
N ARG A 148 15.64 15.62 11.14
CA ARG A 148 14.46 15.93 11.98
C ARG A 148 13.18 16.12 11.18
N ARG A 149 13.26 16.11 9.84
CA ARG A 149 12.13 16.38 8.95
C ARG A 149 12.15 15.43 7.77
N LEU A 150 10.95 15.07 7.33
CA LEU A 150 10.69 14.49 6.02
C LEU A 150 10.38 15.64 5.06
N VAL A 151 10.86 15.58 3.82
CA VAL A 151 10.75 16.69 2.86
C VAL A 151 10.46 16.19 1.45
N ARG A 152 9.57 16.90 0.74
CA ARG A 152 9.34 16.73 -0.70
C ARG A 152 9.01 18.07 -1.35
N GLY A 153 9.92 18.59 -2.17
CA GLY A 153 9.79 19.94 -2.73
C GLY A 153 9.65 20.97 -1.62
N GLN A 154 8.55 21.73 -1.63
CA GLN A 154 8.24 22.73 -0.60
C GLN A 154 7.50 22.17 0.63
N ARG A 155 7.05 20.92 0.58
CA ARG A 155 6.32 20.27 1.69
C ARG A 155 7.28 19.63 2.67
N TRP A 156 6.94 19.68 3.95
CA TRP A 156 7.69 19.04 5.00
C TRP A 156 6.79 18.55 6.14
N CYS A 157 7.25 17.57 6.90
CA CYS A 157 6.66 17.22 8.18
C CYS A 157 7.72 16.79 9.20
N ASP A 158 7.41 16.94 10.49
CA ASP A 158 8.21 16.44 11.61
C ASP A 158 7.65 15.07 12.06
N PRO A 159 8.31 13.94 11.76
CA PRO A 159 7.83 12.61 12.13
C PRO A 159 7.93 12.33 13.64
N PHE A 160 8.64 13.16 14.41
CA PHE A 160 8.81 13.00 15.86
C PHE A 160 7.68 13.64 16.67
N GLN A 161 6.83 14.45 16.06
CA GLN A 161 5.61 14.95 16.68
C GLN A 161 4.53 13.85 16.75
N PRO A 162 3.47 14.04 17.55
CA PRO A 162 2.27 13.21 17.45
C PRO A 162 1.69 13.25 16.04
N TRP A 163 1.44 12.07 15.46
CA TRP A 163 0.84 11.96 14.13
C TRP A 163 -0.64 12.31 14.21
N ARG A 164 -1.15 12.95 13.15
CA ARG A 164 -2.57 13.24 13.05
C ARG A 164 -3.32 11.94 12.77
N LEU A 165 -4.30 11.60 13.61
CA LEU A 165 -5.26 10.53 13.33
C LEU A 165 -6.52 11.19 12.78
N GLN A 166 -6.98 10.77 11.60
CA GLN A 166 -8.18 11.29 10.97
C GLN A 166 -8.91 10.15 10.25
N SER A 167 -10.19 9.96 10.52
CA SER A 167 -11.02 9.04 9.75
C SER A 167 -11.36 9.64 8.37
N LEU A 168 -11.65 8.79 7.39
CA LEU A 168 -12.12 9.26 6.09
C LEU A 168 -13.41 10.08 6.18
N ALA A 169 -14.33 9.70 7.05
CA ALA A 169 -15.56 10.46 7.28
C ALA A 169 -15.25 11.89 7.79
N GLU A 170 -14.35 12.02 8.76
CA GLU A 170 -13.90 13.34 9.27
C GLU A 170 -13.16 14.14 8.20
N ALA A 171 -12.37 13.49 7.34
CA ALA A 171 -11.68 14.17 6.25
C ALA A 171 -12.67 14.72 5.20
N PHE A 172 -13.65 13.91 4.79
CA PHE A 172 -14.69 14.32 3.85
C PHE A 172 -15.55 15.45 4.42
N ASP A 173 -15.94 15.37 5.69
CA ASP A 173 -16.67 16.45 6.35
C ASP A 173 -15.83 17.74 6.43
N HIS A 174 -14.61 17.65 6.94
CA HIS A 174 -13.77 18.83 7.18
C HIS A 174 -13.37 19.58 5.89
N TYR A 175 -12.94 18.85 4.85
CA TYR A 175 -12.42 19.48 3.62
C TYR A 175 -13.49 19.70 2.55
N CYS A 176 -14.60 18.96 2.59
CA CYS A 176 -15.62 18.98 1.52
C CYS A 176 -17.04 19.30 2.03
N GLY A 177 -17.29 19.22 3.34
CA GLY A 177 -18.64 19.28 3.91
C GLY A 177 -19.52 18.13 3.44
N ILE A 178 -18.95 16.93 3.27
CA ILE A 178 -19.65 15.73 2.79
C ILE A 178 -19.76 14.72 3.93
N ASP A 179 -20.98 14.32 4.26
CA ASP A 179 -21.21 13.11 5.06
C ASP A 179 -20.98 11.88 4.18
N LEU A 180 -19.75 11.35 4.21
CA LEU A 180 -19.36 10.21 3.40
C LEU A 180 -20.24 8.98 3.68
N LEU A 181 -20.55 8.72 4.94
CA LEU A 181 -21.28 7.50 5.34
C LEU A 181 -22.77 7.57 5.00
N ALA A 182 -23.34 8.76 4.82
CA ALA A 182 -24.67 8.92 4.24
C ALA A 182 -24.74 8.44 2.78
N THR A 183 -23.60 8.34 2.09
CA THR A 183 -23.53 7.80 0.72
C THR A 183 -23.35 6.28 0.69
N THR A 184 -23.19 5.62 1.84
CA THR A 184 -23.04 4.16 1.98
C THR A 184 -24.04 3.55 2.97
N PRO A 185 -25.36 3.78 2.81
CA PRO A 185 -26.37 3.23 3.72
C PRO A 185 -26.38 1.68 3.68
N ASP A 186 -26.10 1.10 2.52
CA ASP A 186 -25.63 -0.27 2.38
C ASP A 186 -24.10 -0.23 2.20
N PRO A 187 -23.30 -0.75 3.17
CA PRO A 187 -21.83 -0.77 3.08
C PRO A 187 -21.29 -1.52 1.86
N TRP A 188 -22.07 -2.46 1.34
CA TRP A 188 -21.69 -3.33 0.23
C TRP A 188 -22.21 -2.84 -1.12
N ALA A 189 -23.17 -1.91 -1.11
CA ALA A 189 -23.72 -1.28 -2.29
C ALA A 189 -23.81 0.25 -2.11
N PRO A 190 -22.65 0.97 -2.19
CA PRO A 190 -22.62 2.42 -2.09
C PRO A 190 -23.56 3.13 -3.08
N ASN A 191 -24.17 4.23 -2.63
CA ASN A 191 -25.07 5.04 -3.45
C ASN A 191 -24.29 6.02 -4.33
N THR A 192 -23.91 5.57 -5.53
CA THR A 192 -23.18 6.37 -6.52
C THR A 192 -23.87 7.70 -6.84
N ALA A 193 -25.20 7.72 -6.94
CA ALA A 193 -25.94 8.94 -7.28
C ALA A 193 -25.83 10.00 -6.19
N ALA A 194 -25.88 9.60 -4.92
CA ALA A 194 -25.70 10.51 -3.79
C ALA A 194 -24.30 11.13 -3.80
N LEU A 195 -23.25 10.32 -3.97
CA LEU A 195 -21.88 10.85 -3.99
C LEU A 195 -21.60 11.72 -5.23
N LYS A 196 -22.17 11.41 -6.39
CA LYS A 196 -22.10 12.26 -7.59
C LYS A 196 -22.74 13.63 -7.36
N ALA A 197 -23.87 13.70 -6.66
CA ALA A 197 -24.52 14.96 -6.32
C ALA A 197 -23.64 15.82 -5.41
N GLU A 198 -23.01 15.21 -4.40
CA GLU A 198 -22.06 15.89 -3.51
C GLU A 198 -20.80 16.36 -4.25
N ALA A 199 -20.23 15.51 -5.12
CA ALA A 199 -19.09 15.88 -5.97
C ALA A 199 -19.40 17.11 -6.83
N ALA A 200 -20.57 17.11 -7.50
CA ALA A 200 -21.02 18.23 -8.32
C ALA A 200 -21.23 19.50 -7.48
N ARG A 201 -21.77 19.39 -6.26
CA ARG A 201 -21.96 20.52 -5.33
C ARG A 201 -20.63 21.22 -4.99
N ILE A 202 -19.54 20.47 -4.89
CA ILE A 202 -18.19 21.00 -4.58
C ILE A 202 -17.31 21.23 -5.83
N GLY A 203 -17.89 21.15 -7.03
CA GLY A 203 -17.22 21.40 -8.30
C GLY A 203 -16.19 20.32 -8.71
N VAL A 204 -16.30 19.10 -8.20
CA VAL A 204 -15.52 17.95 -8.69
C VAL A 204 -16.24 17.34 -9.90
N SER A 205 -15.52 17.15 -11.00
CA SER A 205 -16.09 16.62 -12.25
C SER A 205 -16.50 15.16 -12.12
N VAL A 206 -17.71 14.85 -12.57
CA VAL A 206 -18.27 13.48 -12.61
C VAL A 206 -18.77 13.12 -14.00
N SER A 207 -18.68 11.85 -14.35
CA SER A 207 -19.19 11.27 -15.60
C SER A 207 -20.37 10.33 -15.35
N GLU A 208 -21.16 10.03 -16.39
CA GLU A 208 -22.25 9.04 -16.29
C GLU A 208 -21.70 7.65 -15.93
N THR A 209 -20.55 7.29 -16.47
CA THR A 209 -19.89 5.99 -16.28
C THR A 209 -19.13 5.86 -14.97
N ASP A 210 -18.90 6.96 -14.24
CA ASP A 210 -18.20 6.89 -12.96
C ASP A 210 -18.97 5.98 -11.98
N ARG A 211 -18.25 5.06 -11.37
CA ARG A 211 -18.70 4.28 -10.21
C ARG A 211 -18.51 5.10 -8.94
N TRP A 212 -19.05 4.60 -7.82
CA TRP A 212 -18.95 5.31 -6.55
C TRP A 212 -17.49 5.52 -6.12
N ASP A 213 -16.64 4.49 -6.28
CA ASP A 213 -15.20 4.53 -5.99
C ASP A 213 -14.44 5.50 -6.90
N ASP A 214 -14.79 5.59 -8.19
CA ASP A 214 -14.22 6.60 -9.08
C ASP A 214 -14.46 8.03 -8.56
N VAL A 215 -15.70 8.32 -8.14
CA VAL A 215 -16.05 9.64 -7.59
C VAL A 215 -15.37 9.88 -6.25
N PHE A 216 -15.33 8.86 -5.38
CA PHE A 216 -14.63 8.90 -4.10
C PHE A 216 -13.16 9.30 -4.29
N PHE A 217 -12.44 8.60 -5.18
CA PHE A 217 -11.03 8.89 -5.42
C PHE A 217 -10.81 10.25 -6.09
N LYS A 218 -11.70 10.69 -6.98
CA LYS A 218 -11.64 12.06 -7.53
C LYS A 218 -11.75 13.12 -6.42
N ILE A 219 -12.68 12.96 -5.49
CA ILE A 219 -12.81 13.89 -4.34
C ILE A 219 -11.57 13.81 -3.44
N LEU A 220 -11.14 12.59 -3.09
CA LEU A 220 -9.98 12.38 -2.22
C LEU A 220 -8.73 13.06 -2.79
N LEU A 221 -8.39 12.79 -4.05
CA LEU A 221 -7.20 13.33 -4.72
C LEU A 221 -7.26 14.85 -4.91
N ASP A 222 -8.44 15.40 -5.26
CA ASP A 222 -8.58 16.82 -5.61
C ASP A 222 -8.77 17.73 -4.37
N ARG A 223 -9.36 17.22 -3.29
CA ARG A 223 -9.79 18.03 -2.13
C ARG A 223 -9.15 17.65 -0.81
N ILE A 224 -8.68 16.41 -0.63
CA ILE A 224 -8.22 15.91 0.67
C ILE A 224 -6.71 15.64 0.66
N GLU A 225 -6.22 14.83 -0.28
CA GLU A 225 -4.80 14.47 -0.42
C GLU A 225 -3.85 15.68 -0.38
N PRO A 226 -4.18 16.85 -0.96
CA PRO A 226 -3.33 18.04 -0.87
C PRO A 226 -3.04 18.50 0.56
N HIS A 227 -3.84 18.11 1.56
CA HIS A 227 -3.67 18.48 2.96
C HIS A 227 -3.01 17.38 3.82
N LEU A 228 -2.84 16.18 3.29
CA LEU A 228 -2.37 15.04 4.07
C LEU A 228 -0.85 15.08 4.30
N GLY A 229 -0.43 14.89 5.54
CA GLY A 229 0.97 14.81 5.91
C GLY A 229 1.74 16.12 5.86
N ASP A 230 1.06 17.28 5.89
CA ASP A 230 1.70 18.60 5.99
C ASP A 230 1.94 18.99 7.46
N GLY A 231 3.17 19.41 7.79
CA GLY A 231 3.62 19.73 9.14
C GLY A 231 3.86 18.51 10.04
N VAL A 232 2.92 17.56 10.09
CA VAL A 232 3.05 16.26 10.77
C VAL A 232 2.51 15.14 9.86
N PRO A 233 3.03 13.90 9.96
CA PRO A 233 2.43 12.77 9.26
C PRO A 233 0.97 12.55 9.68
N THR A 234 0.16 12.02 8.76
CA THR A 234 -1.27 11.79 8.96
C THR A 234 -1.60 10.32 8.71
N ILE A 235 -2.28 9.68 9.66
CA ILE A 235 -2.96 8.41 9.48
C ILE A 235 -4.39 8.72 9.03
N LEU A 236 -4.73 8.31 7.81
CA LEU A 236 -6.08 8.33 7.29
C LEU A 236 -6.68 6.93 7.47
N HIS A 237 -7.79 6.78 8.21
CA HIS A 237 -8.30 5.46 8.58
C HIS A 237 -9.82 5.30 8.38
N SER A 238 -10.33 4.09 8.69
CA SER A 238 -11.77 3.76 8.64
C SER A 238 -12.36 3.91 7.24
N TYR A 239 -11.76 3.20 6.28
CA TYR A 239 -12.24 3.17 4.89
C TYR A 239 -13.61 2.52 4.82
N PRO A 240 -14.54 3.01 3.98
CA PRO A 240 -15.79 2.30 3.71
C PRO A 240 -15.53 0.85 3.33
N VAL A 241 -16.40 -0.08 3.76
CA VAL A 241 -16.18 -1.53 3.53
C VAL A 241 -16.11 -1.89 2.04
N SER A 242 -16.78 -1.14 1.17
CA SER A 242 -16.62 -1.27 -0.30
C SER A 242 -15.19 -1.02 -0.79
N LEU A 243 -14.36 -0.35 0.01
CA LEU A 243 -12.94 -0.10 -0.20
C LEU A 243 -12.07 -0.85 0.82
N ALA A 244 -12.58 -1.94 1.42
CA ALA A 244 -11.85 -2.68 2.43
C ALA A 244 -10.62 -3.41 1.87
N ALA A 245 -10.55 -3.67 0.56
CA ALA A 245 -9.53 -4.55 -0.04
C ALA A 245 -9.43 -5.87 0.75
N LEU A 246 -8.33 -6.09 1.46
CA LEU A 246 -8.03 -7.28 2.27
C LEU A 246 -8.30 -7.08 3.77
N ALA A 247 -8.86 -5.93 4.16
CA ALA A 247 -9.21 -5.62 5.54
C ALA A 247 -10.54 -6.24 5.96
N ARG A 248 -10.63 -6.63 7.22
CA ARG A 248 -11.89 -7.01 7.88
C ARG A 248 -12.75 -5.77 8.16
N PRO A 249 -14.09 -5.92 8.17
CA PRO A 249 -14.98 -4.88 8.69
C PRO A 249 -14.63 -4.51 10.15
N SER A 250 -14.83 -3.25 10.50
CA SER A 250 -14.62 -2.79 11.87
C SER A 250 -15.70 -3.36 12.80
N PRO A 251 -15.33 -3.86 13.99
CA PRO A 251 -16.31 -4.28 14.99
C PRO A 251 -17.05 -3.08 15.61
N ALA A 252 -16.50 -1.86 15.52
CA ALA A 252 -17.09 -0.66 16.10
C ALA A 252 -18.15 -0.03 15.18
N ASP A 253 -17.93 -0.05 13.87
CA ASP A 253 -18.89 0.40 12.86
C ASP A 253 -18.75 -0.48 11.60
N PRO A 254 -19.72 -1.36 11.31
CA PRO A 254 -19.63 -2.31 10.19
C PRO A 254 -19.70 -1.64 8.82
N ARG A 255 -19.93 -0.32 8.74
CA ARG A 255 -19.87 0.44 7.48
C ARG A 255 -18.44 0.71 7.03
N VAL A 256 -17.47 0.62 7.94
CA VAL A 256 -16.05 0.86 7.67
C VAL A 256 -15.20 -0.39 7.97
N ALA A 257 -14.01 -0.45 7.39
CA ALA A 257 -13.04 -1.51 7.57
C ALA A 257 -11.90 -1.05 8.47
N GLU A 258 -11.23 -2.01 9.10
CA GLU A 258 -9.97 -1.81 9.81
C GLU A 258 -8.84 -1.62 8.80
N ARG A 259 -8.82 -0.46 8.15
CA ARG A 259 -7.80 -0.05 7.19
C ARG A 259 -7.29 1.34 7.53
N PHE A 260 -6.00 1.57 7.37
CA PHE A 260 -5.45 2.92 7.30
C PHE A 260 -4.35 3.05 6.26
N GLU A 261 -4.16 4.29 5.82
CA GLU A 261 -3.01 4.72 5.04
C GLU A 261 -2.24 5.80 5.80
N ALA A 262 -0.92 5.78 5.75
CA ALA A 262 -0.09 6.83 6.33
C ALA A 262 0.44 7.77 5.26
N TYR A 263 0.26 9.07 5.46
CA TYR A 263 0.72 10.12 4.55
C TYR A 263 1.78 11.00 5.20
N ALA A 264 2.84 11.28 4.46
CA ALA A 264 3.86 12.26 4.82
C ALA A 264 4.21 13.14 3.62
N CYS A 265 4.20 14.45 3.80
CA CYS A 265 4.46 15.42 2.73
C CYS A 265 3.58 15.20 1.48
N GLY A 266 2.32 14.76 1.65
CA GLY A 266 1.40 14.38 0.57
C GLY A 266 1.83 13.13 -0.22
N VAL A 267 2.61 12.22 0.36
CA VAL A 267 2.94 10.90 -0.19
C VAL A 267 2.35 9.84 0.73
N GLU A 268 1.59 8.90 0.17
CA GLU A 268 1.23 7.66 0.84
C GLU A 268 2.48 6.79 1.07
N LEU A 269 2.82 6.55 2.34
CA LEU A 269 3.94 5.73 2.76
C LEU A 269 3.55 4.27 2.92
N CYS A 270 2.38 4.00 3.49
CA CYS A 270 1.93 2.65 3.75
C CYS A 270 0.41 2.51 3.72
N ASN A 271 -0.02 1.25 3.56
CA ASN A 271 -1.41 0.82 3.62
C ASN A 271 -1.47 -0.42 4.53
N ALA A 272 -2.35 -0.40 5.51
CA ALA A 272 -2.37 -1.36 6.61
C ALA A 272 -3.78 -1.87 6.90
N PHE A 273 -3.87 -3.13 7.33
CA PHE A 273 -5.12 -3.84 7.49
C PHE A 273 -5.20 -4.57 8.84
N GLY A 274 -6.37 -4.54 9.47
CA GLY A 274 -6.83 -5.65 10.28
C GLY A 274 -7.24 -6.75 9.30
N GLU A 275 -6.52 -7.86 9.31
CA GLU A 275 -6.61 -8.82 8.21
C GLU A 275 -7.96 -9.52 8.15
N LEU A 276 -8.50 -9.66 6.93
CA LEU A 276 -9.63 -10.53 6.64
C LEU A 276 -9.16 -11.99 6.68
N THR A 277 -9.78 -12.79 7.54
CA THR A 277 -9.48 -14.23 7.67
C THR A 277 -10.60 -15.13 7.13
N ASP A 278 -11.73 -14.56 6.73
CA ASP A 278 -12.87 -15.29 6.16
C ASP A 278 -12.60 -15.62 4.69
N ALA A 279 -12.35 -16.90 4.40
CA ALA A 279 -12.03 -17.37 3.06
C ALA A 279 -13.17 -17.19 2.05
N ALA A 280 -14.43 -17.35 2.47
CA ALA A 280 -15.59 -17.24 1.59
C ALA A 280 -15.80 -15.77 1.16
N GLU A 281 -15.69 -14.86 2.13
CA GLU A 281 -15.72 -13.43 1.87
C GLU A 281 -14.51 -12.98 1.02
N GLN A 282 -13.32 -13.51 1.30
CA GLN A 282 -12.13 -13.22 0.51
C GLN A 282 -12.28 -13.67 -0.95
N ARG A 283 -12.82 -14.88 -1.19
CA ARG A 283 -13.14 -15.37 -2.54
C ARG A 283 -14.14 -14.47 -3.25
N ARG A 284 -15.20 -14.05 -2.56
CA ARG A 284 -16.23 -13.17 -3.13
C ARG A 284 -15.62 -11.86 -3.62
N ARG A 285 -14.74 -11.24 -2.81
CA ARG A 285 -14.03 -10.01 -3.18
C ARG A 285 -13.11 -10.22 -4.38
N PHE A 286 -12.29 -11.28 -4.36
CA PHE A 286 -11.41 -11.61 -5.48
C PHE A 286 -12.16 -11.84 -6.79
N GLN A 287 -13.32 -12.50 -6.74
CA GLN A 287 -14.15 -12.68 -7.93
C GLN A 287 -14.64 -11.32 -8.45
N ALA A 288 -15.18 -10.47 -7.59
CA ALA A 288 -15.67 -9.14 -7.95
C ALA A 288 -14.55 -8.24 -8.51
N ASP A 289 -13.38 -8.23 -7.89
CA ASP A 289 -12.22 -7.45 -8.32
C ASP A 289 -11.71 -7.89 -9.69
N MET A 290 -11.70 -9.20 -9.95
CA MET A 290 -11.31 -9.76 -11.24
C MET A 290 -12.37 -9.56 -12.33
N ASP A 291 -13.65 -9.59 -11.99
CA ASP A 291 -14.74 -9.22 -12.92
C ASP A 291 -14.63 -7.74 -13.30
N LEU A 292 -14.34 -6.87 -12.33
CA LEU A 292 -14.09 -5.46 -12.57
C LEU A 292 -12.85 -5.24 -13.44
N LYS A 293 -11.74 -5.91 -13.15
CA LYS A 293 -10.51 -5.82 -13.93
C LYS A 293 -10.72 -6.25 -15.39
N GLU A 294 -11.47 -7.33 -15.60
CA GLU A 294 -11.82 -7.79 -16.95
C GLU A 294 -12.67 -6.76 -17.70
N ALA A 295 -13.67 -6.18 -17.02
CA ALA A 295 -14.51 -5.14 -17.61
C ALA A 295 -13.73 -3.85 -17.96
N LEU A 296 -12.78 -3.44 -17.11
CA LEU A 296 -12.00 -2.20 -17.30
C LEU A 296 -10.83 -2.36 -18.28
N TYR A 297 -10.15 -3.50 -18.26
CA TYR A 297 -8.86 -3.67 -18.93
C TYR A 297 -8.79 -4.87 -19.88
N GLY A 298 -9.84 -5.71 -19.96
CA GLY A 298 -9.83 -6.93 -20.76
C GLY A 298 -8.85 -7.99 -20.26
N GLU A 299 -8.46 -7.92 -18.99
CA GLU A 299 -7.47 -8.80 -18.37
C GLU A 299 -8.03 -9.39 -17.08
N ARG A 300 -7.72 -10.66 -16.81
CA ARG A 300 -8.09 -11.37 -15.58
C ARG A 300 -6.90 -12.14 -15.04
N TYR A 301 -6.63 -12.02 -13.75
CA TYR A 301 -5.63 -12.86 -13.07
C TYR A 301 -6.28 -14.09 -12.42
N PRO A 302 -5.55 -15.20 -12.31
CA PRO A 302 -6.03 -16.35 -11.58
C PRO A 302 -6.13 -16.03 -10.08
N ILE A 303 -7.15 -16.59 -9.44
CA ILE A 303 -7.26 -16.57 -7.99
C ILE A 303 -6.28 -17.60 -7.41
N ASP A 304 -5.56 -17.24 -6.35
CA ASP A 304 -4.69 -18.17 -5.63
C ASP A 304 -5.54 -19.11 -4.76
N GLU A 305 -5.88 -20.26 -5.31
CA GLU A 305 -6.67 -21.31 -4.63
C GLU A 305 -5.96 -21.86 -3.39
N ASP A 306 -4.62 -21.89 -3.39
CA ASP A 306 -3.84 -22.33 -2.23
C ASP A 306 -3.88 -21.29 -1.10
N PHE A 307 -3.96 -19.99 -1.42
CA PHE A 307 -4.19 -18.95 -0.42
C PHE A 307 -5.57 -19.06 0.22
N LEU A 308 -6.61 -19.30 -0.59
CA LEU A 308 -7.96 -19.51 -0.04
C LEU A 308 -8.03 -20.76 0.83
N ALA A 309 -7.39 -21.86 0.42
CA ALA A 309 -7.28 -23.07 1.24
C ALA A 309 -6.52 -22.81 2.56
N ALA A 310 -5.49 -21.97 2.55
CA ALA A 310 -4.79 -21.56 3.77
C ALA A 310 -5.71 -20.77 4.72
N LEU A 311 -6.52 -19.83 4.20
CA LEU A 311 -7.50 -19.13 5.02
C LEU A 311 -8.54 -20.09 5.63
N GLU A 312 -9.03 -21.05 4.85
CA GLU A 312 -9.96 -22.10 5.32
C GLU A 312 -9.34 -22.97 6.41
N ALA A 313 -8.03 -23.23 6.35
CA ALA A 313 -7.30 -23.96 7.38
C ALA A 313 -7.20 -23.20 8.72
N GLY A 314 -7.47 -21.89 8.71
CA GLY A 314 -7.59 -21.07 9.91
C GLY A 314 -6.40 -20.15 10.13
N MET A 315 -6.42 -18.99 9.45
CA MET A 315 -5.51 -17.89 9.78
C MET A 315 -5.90 -17.26 11.13
N PRO A 316 -4.97 -17.06 12.08
CA PRO A 316 -5.29 -16.35 13.31
C PRO A 316 -5.72 -14.91 13.00
N PRO A 317 -6.62 -14.29 13.80
CA PRO A 317 -6.89 -12.85 13.69
C PRO A 317 -5.56 -12.11 13.68
N SER A 318 -5.32 -11.26 12.68
CA SER A 318 -4.00 -10.65 12.48
C SER A 318 -4.14 -9.18 12.07
N ALA A 319 -3.04 -8.44 12.13
CA ALA A 319 -2.91 -7.15 11.46
C ALA A 319 -1.60 -7.13 10.69
N GLY A 320 -1.61 -6.46 9.54
CA GLY A 320 -0.48 -6.35 8.64
C GLY A 320 -0.38 -4.97 8.03
N ASN A 321 0.78 -4.69 7.46
CA ASN A 321 1.08 -3.38 6.88
C ASN A 321 2.12 -3.51 5.77
N ALA A 322 1.91 -2.76 4.70
CA ALA A 322 2.80 -2.65 3.56
C ALA A 322 3.29 -1.21 3.39
N LEU A 323 4.61 -0.99 3.52
CA LEU A 323 5.26 0.31 3.43
C LEU A 323 6.21 0.39 2.23
N GLY A 324 6.06 1.44 1.42
CA GLY A 324 6.97 1.76 0.33
C GLY A 324 8.30 2.32 0.83
N ILE A 325 9.32 1.46 1.00
CA ILE A 325 10.64 1.86 1.51
C ILE A 325 11.25 2.97 0.65
N ASP A 326 11.11 2.87 -0.68
CA ASP A 326 11.71 3.83 -1.60
C ASP A 326 11.13 5.25 -1.40
N ARG A 327 9.82 5.34 -1.15
CA ARG A 327 9.15 6.62 -0.83
C ARG A 327 9.59 7.16 0.53
N LEU A 328 9.73 6.31 1.54
CA LEU A 328 10.26 6.72 2.84
C LEU A 328 11.68 7.30 2.71
N ILE A 329 12.57 6.62 1.98
CA ILE A 329 13.94 7.09 1.75
C ILE A 329 13.94 8.38 0.94
N GLN A 330 13.08 8.49 -0.08
CA GLN A 330 12.91 9.72 -0.87
C GLN A 330 12.62 10.92 0.03
N LEU A 331 11.68 10.78 0.97
CA LEU A 331 11.31 11.83 1.91
C LEU A 331 12.40 12.13 2.94
N ILE A 332 13.09 11.11 3.46
CA ILE A 332 14.19 11.26 4.41
C ILE A 332 15.38 11.98 3.75
N ALA A 333 15.69 11.61 2.50
CA ALA A 333 16.77 12.21 1.73
C ALA A 333 16.40 13.57 1.13
N GLY A 334 15.13 13.95 1.15
CA GLY A 334 14.63 15.23 0.63
C GLY A 334 14.75 15.36 -0.88
N VAL A 335 14.62 14.26 -1.64
CA VAL A 335 14.73 14.30 -3.11
C VAL A 335 13.37 14.29 -3.79
N GLU A 336 13.23 15.00 -4.91
CA GLU A 336 11.94 15.14 -5.59
C GLU A 336 11.56 13.92 -6.44
N GLN A 337 12.53 13.22 -7.01
CA GLN A 337 12.31 12.08 -7.90
C GLN A 337 12.74 10.80 -7.22
N LEU A 338 11.89 9.77 -7.23
CA LEU A 338 12.13 8.47 -6.58
C LEU A 338 13.42 7.83 -7.10
N GLU A 339 13.71 8.00 -8.39
CA GLU A 339 14.93 7.52 -9.02
C GLU A 339 16.20 8.07 -8.34
N GLY A 340 16.12 9.22 -7.66
CA GLY A 340 17.20 9.79 -6.86
C GLY A 340 17.76 8.80 -5.84
N VAL A 341 16.92 7.93 -5.27
CA VAL A 341 17.26 6.96 -4.22
C VAL A 341 17.38 5.52 -4.69
N LEU A 342 17.30 5.27 -6.00
CA LEU A 342 17.47 3.93 -6.60
C LEU A 342 18.88 3.78 -7.18
N TRP A 343 19.70 2.88 -6.65
CA TRP A 343 21.09 2.70 -7.11
C TRP A 343 21.23 2.69 -8.64
N LEU A 344 20.39 1.90 -9.31
CA LEU A 344 20.21 1.91 -10.75
C LEU A 344 18.70 1.82 -11.04
N PRO A 345 18.05 2.88 -11.55
CA PRO A 345 16.65 2.84 -11.92
C PRO A 345 16.44 2.04 -13.22
N VAL A 346 15.26 1.45 -13.38
CA VAL A 346 14.83 0.88 -14.68
C VAL A 346 14.94 1.96 -15.76
N ALA A 347 15.51 1.61 -16.92
CA ALA A 347 15.85 2.53 -18.01
C ALA A 347 14.61 3.20 -18.63
#